data_AF-A0A255SMT2-F1
#
_entry.id   AF-A0A255SMT2-F1
#
_cell.length_a   1.000
_cell.length_b   1.000
_cell.length_c   1.000
_cell.angle_alpha   90.00
_cell.angle_beta   90.00
_cell.angle_gamma   90.00
#
_symmetry.space_group_name_H-M   'P 1'
#
loop_
_entity.id
_entity.type
_entity.pdbx_description
1 polymer ?
#
loop_
_entity_poly.entity_id
_entity_poly.type
_entity_poly.pdbx_seq_one_letter_code
_entity_poly.pdbx_strand_id
1 'polypeptide(L)'
;MTQAHSEYIREHGYNPNVAYVKVRWKSDQEESDNTEAIAIDGVDAIHDEDILFYCNSLQGLIGLTTEGPGEDFTVTTFIGFENIE
;
A
#
# COMPACT_ATOMS: atom_id res chain seq x y z
N MET A 1 -10.75 1.49 -7.29
CA MET A 1 -10.76 0.80 -5.97
C MET A 1 -10.66 -0.68 -6.23
N THR A 2 -9.79 -1.39 -5.51
CA THR A 2 -9.56 -2.83 -5.71
C THR A 2 -10.67 -3.64 -5.04
N GLN A 3 -10.88 -4.88 -5.49
CA GLN A 3 -11.86 -5.79 -4.87
C GLN A 3 -11.55 -5.98 -3.37
N ALA A 4 -10.28 -6.21 -3.02
CA ALA A 4 -9.83 -6.38 -1.64
C ALA A 4 -10.16 -5.18 -0.73
N HIS A 5 -10.05 -3.95 -1.24
CA HIS A 5 -10.40 -2.75 -0.47
C HIS A 5 -11.91 -2.66 -0.19
N SER A 6 -12.73 -2.94 -1.21
CA SER A 6 -14.19 -2.94 -1.06
C SER A 6 -14.67 -4.04 -0.11
N GLU A 7 -14.04 -5.21 -0.12
CA GLU A 7 -14.33 -6.30 0.81
C GLU A 7 -13.95 -5.93 2.25
N TYR A 8 -12.78 -5.33 2.46
CA TYR A 8 -12.35 -4.86 3.78
C TYR A 8 -13.35 -3.87 4.41
N ILE A 9 -13.74 -2.83 3.68
CA ILE A 9 -14.70 -1.84 4.19
C ILE A 9 -16.05 -2.49 4.49
N ARG A 10 -16.49 -3.43 3.66
CA ARG A 10 -17.75 -4.15 3.86
C ARG A 10 -17.72 -4.98 5.15
N GLU A 11 -16.58 -5.57 5.48
CA GLU A 11 -16.41 -6.45 6.65
C GLU A 11 -16.19 -5.68 7.94
N HIS A 12 -15.41 -4.60 7.91
CA HIS A 12 -14.99 -3.87 9.11
C HIS A 12 -15.76 -2.57 9.36
N GLY A 13 -16.35 -1.97 8.32
CA GLY A 13 -17.12 -0.73 8.44
C GLY A 13 -16.29 0.56 8.53
N TYR A 14 -14.97 0.48 8.36
CA TYR A 14 -14.05 1.62 8.36
C TYR A 14 -12.91 1.43 7.35
N ASN A 15 -12.16 2.50 7.05
CA ASN A 15 -11.03 2.46 6.12
C ASN A 15 -9.78 1.82 6.77
N PRO A 16 -9.04 0.97 6.05
CA PRO A 16 -7.75 0.51 6.53
C PRO A 16 -6.73 1.66 6.59
N ASN A 17 -5.73 1.52 7.46
CA ASN A 17 -4.61 2.46 7.52
C ASN A 17 -3.30 1.87 6.96
N VAL A 18 -3.27 0.57 6.66
CA VAL A 18 -2.15 -0.11 5.99
C VAL A 18 -2.66 -0.96 4.84
N ALA A 19 -1.89 -1.00 3.74
CA ALA A 19 -2.06 -1.91 2.62
C ALA A 19 -0.84 -2.80 2.46
N TYR A 20 -1.08 -4.09 2.27
CA TYR A 20 -0.04 -5.07 1.93
C TYR A 20 -0.03 -5.29 0.42
N VAL A 21 1.12 -5.10 -0.21
CA VAL A 21 1.25 -5.05 -1.67
C VAL A 21 2.46 -5.81 -2.18
N LYS A 22 2.44 -6.10 -3.48
CA LYS A 22 3.64 -6.33 -4.28
C LYS A 22 3.97 -5.06 -5.03
N VAL A 23 5.26 -4.76 -5.12
CA VAL A 23 5.77 -3.63 -5.89
C VAL A 23 6.70 -4.13 -6.98
N ARG A 24 6.77 -3.42 -8.10
CA ARG A 24 7.83 -3.58 -9.08
C ARG A 24 8.80 -2.42 -8.96
N TRP A 25 10.07 -2.73 -8.75
CA TRP A 25 11.13 -1.72 -8.69
C TRP A 25 11.48 -1.23 -10.08
N LYS A 26 11.68 0.08 -10.24
CA LYS A 26 11.98 0.67 -11.54
C LYS A 26 13.42 0.41 -12.00
N SER A 27 14.34 0.21 -11.05
CA SER A 27 15.76 -0.01 -11.30
C SER A 27 16.05 -1.27 -12.10
N ASP A 28 15.43 -2.38 -11.72
CA ASP A 28 15.65 -3.71 -12.29
C ASP A 28 14.41 -4.25 -13.01
N GLN A 29 13.25 -3.58 -12.87
CA GLN A 29 11.95 -4.00 -13.40
C GLN A 29 11.46 -5.34 -12.80
N GLU A 30 12.01 -5.74 -11.65
CA GLU A 30 11.64 -6.96 -10.94
C GLU A 30 10.55 -6.66 -9.90
N GLU A 31 9.67 -7.64 -9.71
CA GLU A 31 8.68 -7.58 -8.63
C GLU A 31 9.34 -7.95 -7.30
N SER A 32 8.92 -7.32 -6.21
CA SER A 32 9.43 -7.60 -4.88
C SER A 32 9.17 -9.05 -4.50
N ASP A 33 10.22 -9.73 -4.04
CA ASP A 33 10.10 -11.09 -3.49
C ASP A 33 9.21 -11.11 -2.23
N ASN A 34 9.22 -10.01 -1.47
CA ASN A 34 8.48 -9.85 -0.24
C ASN A 34 7.17 -9.09 -0.43
N THR A 35 6.28 -9.24 0.55
CA THR A 35 5.11 -8.39 0.70
C THR A 35 5.53 -7.12 1.39
N GLU A 36 5.20 -5.97 0.79
CA GLU A 36 5.57 -4.66 1.31
C GLU A 36 4.34 -4.02 1.97
N ALA A 37 4.55 -3.28 3.06
CA ALA A 37 3.49 -2.54 3.72
C ALA A 37 3.53 -1.05 3.31
N ILE A 38 2.37 -0.50 2.97
CA ILE A 38 2.20 0.92 2.67
C ILE A 38 1.21 1.51 3.66
N ALA A 39 1.65 2.50 4.43
CA ALA A 39 0.76 3.26 5.30
C ALA A 39 -0.12 4.20 4.45
N ILE A 40 -1.38 4.34 4.83
CA ILE A 40 -2.40 5.10 4.08
C ILE A 40 -2.78 6.39 4.82
N ASP A 41 -2.86 6.32 6.15
CA ASP A 41 -3.18 7.45 7.04
C ASP A 41 -2.87 7.10 8.49
N GLY A 42 -2.35 8.03 9.29
CA GLY A 42 -2.33 7.91 10.76
C GLY A 42 -1.61 6.70 11.37
N VAL A 43 -0.64 6.10 10.67
CA VAL A 43 0.20 5.03 11.23
C VAL A 43 1.34 5.69 12.03
N ASP A 44 1.41 5.39 13.33
CA ASP A 44 2.47 5.90 14.21
C ASP A 44 3.85 5.33 13.85
N ALA A 45 4.90 6.09 14.17
CA ALA A 45 6.30 5.77 13.88
C ALA A 45 6.82 4.49 14.57
N ILE A 46 5.99 3.81 15.36
CA ILE A 46 6.33 2.52 15.99
C ILE A 46 6.45 1.42 14.92
N HIS A 47 5.75 1.55 13.79
CA HIS A 47 5.76 0.59 12.69
C HIS A 47 6.67 0.99 11.52
N ASP A 48 7.48 2.04 11.68
CA ASP A 48 8.28 2.65 10.61
C ASP A 48 9.32 1.70 10.00
N GLU A 49 9.74 0.66 10.74
CA GLU A 49 10.69 -0.36 10.23
C GLU A 49 10.06 -1.34 9.23
N ASP A 50 8.73 -1.51 9.27
CA ASP A 50 8.00 -2.42 8.40
C ASP A 50 7.28 -1.70 7.24
N ILE A 51 7.17 -0.36 7.29
CA ILE A 51 6.51 0.44 6.27
C ILE A 51 7.50 0.84 5.17
N LEU A 52 7.23 0.37 3.95
CA LEU A 52 8.00 0.77 2.77
C LEU A 52 7.73 2.23 2.39
N PHE A 53 6.48 2.67 2.48
CA PHE A 53 6.07 3.98 2.00
C PHE A 53 4.85 4.52 2.74
N TYR A 54 4.80 5.85 2.89
CA TYR A 54 3.69 6.57 3.51
C TYR A 54 2.87 7.32 2.45
N CYS A 55 1.66 6.82 2.20
CA CYS A 55 0.62 7.57 1.52
C CYS A 55 -0.14 8.44 2.52
N ASN A 56 -0.53 9.64 2.10
CA ASN A 56 -1.40 10.52 2.89
C ASN A 56 -2.90 10.30 2.59
N SER A 57 -3.23 9.33 1.74
CA SER A 57 -4.61 8.96 1.39
C SER A 57 -4.66 7.70 0.52
N LEU A 58 -5.84 7.08 0.45
CA LEU A 58 -6.15 6.02 -0.51
C LEU A 58 -5.92 6.43 -1.98
N GLN A 59 -6.13 7.72 -2.30
CA GLN A 59 -5.87 8.21 -3.65
C GLN A 59 -4.36 8.24 -3.96
N GLY A 60 -3.53 8.53 -2.96
CA GLY A 60 -2.08 8.38 -3.05
C GLY A 60 -1.69 6.94 -3.37
N LEU A 61 -2.25 5.98 -2.63
CA LEU A 61 -2.03 4.54 -2.85
C LEU A 61 -2.41 4.11 -4.28
N ILE A 62 -3.53 4.60 -4.82
CA ILE A 62 -3.93 4.34 -6.21
C ILE A 62 -2.92 4.95 -7.19
N GLY A 63 -2.40 6.14 -6.89
CA GLY A 63 -1.35 6.77 -7.70
C GLY A 63 -0.11 5.90 -7.86
N LEU A 64 0.24 5.12 -6.85
CA LEU A 64 1.38 4.19 -6.87
C LEU A 64 1.18 3.00 -7.82
N THR A 65 -0.04 2.74 -8.31
CA THR A 65 -0.31 1.67 -9.28
C THR A 65 0.00 2.06 -10.72
N THR A 66 0.31 3.33 -10.95
CA THR A 66 0.67 3.86 -12.26
C THR A 66 2.15 4.22 -12.29
N GLU A 67 2.81 4.01 -13.43
CA GLU A 67 4.19 4.46 -13.64
C GLU A 67 4.24 5.99 -13.73
N GLY A 68 4.20 6.64 -12.57
CA GLY A 68 4.35 8.08 -12.41
C GLY A 68 5.80 8.46 -12.10
N PRO A 69 6.23 9.72 -12.29
CA PRO A 69 7.60 10.15 -12.06
C PRO A 69 8.01 10.24 -10.59
N GLY A 70 7.11 9.93 -9.65
CA GLY A 70 7.27 10.22 -8.22
C GLY A 70 8.11 9.21 -7.43
N GLU A 71 7.87 7.91 -7.62
CA GLU A 71 8.46 6.86 -6.76
C GLU A 71 9.32 5.89 -7.56
N ASP A 72 10.29 5.23 -6.89
CA ASP A 72 11.19 4.25 -7.52
C ASP A 72 10.55 2.86 -7.70
N PHE A 73 9.26 2.73 -7.41
CA PHE A 73 8.49 1.50 -7.56
C PHE A 73 7.09 1.76 -8.10
N THR A 74 6.38 0.70 -8.44
CA THR A 74 4.96 0.74 -8.80
C THR A 74 4.25 -0.44 -8.16
N VAL A 75 3.13 -0.20 -7.48
CA VAL A 75 2.29 -1.25 -6.89
C VAL A 75 1.69 -2.09 -8.00
N THR A 76 2.01 -3.38 -8.03
CA THR A 76 1.51 -4.33 -9.03
C THR A 76 0.31 -5.13 -8.52
N THR A 77 0.30 -5.47 -7.23
CA THR A 77 -0.72 -6.34 -6.63
C THR A 77 -1.09 -5.86 -5.24
N PHE A 78 -2.38 -5.88 -4.92
CA PHE A 78 -2.88 -5.72 -3.55
C PHE A 78 -3.15 -7.09 -2.94
N ILE A 79 -2.45 -7.40 -1.85
CA ILE A 79 -2.55 -8.67 -1.14
C ILE A 79 -3.61 -8.57 -0.05
N GLY A 80 -3.63 -7.47 0.69
CA GLY A 80 -4.54 -7.29 1.82
C GLY A 80 -4.51 -5.88 2.40
N PHE A 81 -5.35 -5.67 3.40
CA PHE A 81 -5.49 -4.41 4.11
C PHE A 81 -5.61 -4.71 5.60
N GLU A 82 -5.13 -3.78 6.41
CA GLU A 82 -5.21 -3.87 7.88
C GLU A 82 -5.40 -2.48 8.49
N ASN A 83 -5.88 -2.47 9.73
CA ASN A 83 -5.92 -1.30 10.57
C ASN A 83 -5.07 -1.57 11.82
N ILE A 84 -3.93 -0.89 11.89
CA ILE A 84 -2.98 -0.99 13.00
C ILE A 84 -3.23 0.20 13.94
N GLU A 85 -3.57 -0.08 15.19
CA GLU A 85 -3.84 0.95 16.22
C GLU A 85 -2.56 1.55 16.83
#